data_AF-A0A3G9JMQ4-F1
#
_entry.id   AF-A0A3G9JMQ4-F1
#
_cell.length_a   1.000
_cell.length_b   1.000
_cell.length_c   1.000
_cell.angle_alpha   90.00
_cell.angle_beta   90.00
_cell.angle_gamma   90.00
#
_symmetry.space_group_name_H-M   'P 1'
#
loop_
_entity.id
_entity.type
_entity.pdbx_description
1 polymer ?
#
loop_
_entity_poly.entity_id
_entity_poly.type
_entity_poly.pdbx_seq_one_letter_code
_entity_poly.pdbx_strand_id
1 'polypeptide(L)'
;MNLASILDQVCDESQIIVIKRRNQKNVALIAEDELSSLLECVYLLRSPENAQRLFRSLAWTQTEDATPQTLAELKEELGIES
;
A
#
# COMPACT_ATOMS: atom_id res chain seq x y z
N MET A 1 30.08 11.12 -0.81
CA MET A 1 28.72 10.62 -1.06
C MET A 1 28.79 9.11 -0.92
N ASN A 2 28.30 8.57 0.19
CA ASN A 2 28.38 7.15 0.50
C ASN A 2 27.10 6.49 0.00
N LEU A 3 27.21 5.37 -0.72
CA LEU A 3 26.03 4.62 -1.17
C LEU A 3 25.18 4.17 0.03
N ALA A 4 25.82 3.79 1.13
CA ALA A 4 25.13 3.36 2.35
C ALA A 4 24.20 4.46 2.87
N SER A 5 24.66 5.71 2.98
CA SER A 5 23.81 6.80 3.47
C SER A 5 22.63 7.10 2.55
N ILE A 6 22.78 6.88 1.23
CA ILE A 6 21.66 7.05 0.28
C ILE A 6 20.62 5.93 0.48
N LEU A 7 21.07 4.69 0.72
CA LEU A 7 20.16 3.57 1.02
C LEU A 7 19.41 3.84 2.34
N ASP A 8 20.13 4.29 3.38
CA ASP A 8 19.52 4.63 4.68
C ASP A 8 18.45 5.72 4.51
N GLN A 9 18.74 6.78 3.77
CA GLN A 9 17.75 7.84 3.50
C GLN A 9 16.52 7.35 2.74
N VAL A 10 16.68 6.44 1.77
CA VAL A 10 15.54 5.89 1.03
C VAL A 10 14.63 5.06 1.94
N CYS A 11 15.21 4.28 2.85
CA CYS A 11 14.45 3.49 3.82
C CYS A 11 13.80 4.37 4.90
N ASP A 12 14.56 5.30 5.48
CA ASP A 12 14.12 6.08 6.64
C ASP A 12 13.11 7.18 6.27
N GLU A 13 13.26 7.78 5.08
CA GLU A 13 12.40 8.86 4.63
C GLU A 13 11.29 8.39 3.66
N SER A 14 11.25 7.10 3.32
CA SER A 14 10.36 6.54 2.27
C SER A 14 10.38 7.38 1.00
N GLN A 15 11.59 7.75 0.55
CA GLN A 15 11.79 8.63 -0.59
C GLN A 15 12.28 7.87 -1.82
N ILE A 16 11.66 8.14 -2.97
CA ILE A 16 12.11 7.64 -4.26
C ILE A 16 13.23 8.53 -4.80
N ILE A 17 14.43 7.98 -4.98
CA ILE A 17 15.56 8.70 -5.56
C ILE A 17 15.78 8.27 -7.01
N VAL A 18 15.73 9.22 -7.95
CA VAL A 18 15.98 8.96 -9.37
C VAL A 18 17.42 9.32 -9.75
N ILE A 19 18.23 8.29 -10.01
CA ILE A 19 19.61 8.42 -10.50
C ILE A 19 19.58 8.68 -12.01
N LYS A 20 19.90 9.92 -12.39
CA LYS A 20 20.03 10.34 -13.80
C LYS A 20 21.43 10.05 -14.32
N ARG A 21 21.54 9.23 -15.37
CA ARG A 21 22.84 8.81 -15.93
C ARG A 21 23.04 9.40 -17.32
N ARG A 22 24.23 9.96 -17.58
CA ARG A 22 24.58 10.48 -18.91
C ARG A 22 24.67 9.32 -19.91
N ASN A 23 23.97 9.44 -21.03
CA ASN A 23 23.92 8.45 -22.12
C ASN A 23 23.46 7.04 -21.69
N GLN A 24 22.72 6.90 -20.58
CA GLN A 24 22.15 5.63 -20.14
C GLN A 24 20.72 5.83 -19.59
N LYS A 25 19.99 4.74 -19.38
CA LYS A 25 18.65 4.79 -18.76
C LYS A 25 18.75 5.24 -17.30
N ASN A 26 17.80 6.06 -16.86
CA ASN A 26 17.68 6.44 -15.45
C ASN A 26 17.25 5.23 -14.61
N VAL A 27 17.59 5.25 -13.32
CA VAL A 27 17.20 4.21 -12.35
C VAL A 27 16.54 4.89 -11.16
N ALA A 28 15.46 4.31 -10.65
CA ALA A 28 14.87 4.70 -9.38
C ALA A 28 15.37 3.75 -8.28
N LEU A 29 15.76 4.32 -7.15
CA LEU A 29 16.00 3.61 -5.91
C LEU A 29 14.77 3.83 -5.03
N ILE A 30 14.19 2.72 -4.57
CA ILE A 30 12.97 2.66 -3.77
C ILE A 30 13.25 1.63 -2.68
N ALA A 31 12.76 1.88 -1.46
CA ALA A 31 12.78 0.88 -0.41
C ALA A 31 12.00 -0.36 -0.86
N GLU A 32 12.43 -1.54 -0.43
CA GLU A 32 11.84 -2.80 -0.92
C GLU A 32 10.39 -2.95 -0.48
N ASP A 33 10.10 -2.63 0.77
CA ASP A 33 8.76 -2.63 1.37
C ASP A 33 7.82 -1.62 0.68
N GLU A 34 8.32 -0.44 0.33
CA GLU A 34 7.57 0.57 -0.41
C GLU A 34 7.28 0.12 -1.84
N LEU A 35 8.24 -0.48 -2.54
CA LEU A 35 8.02 -1.07 -3.86
C LEU A 35 6.98 -2.20 -3.80
N SER A 36 7.09 -3.09 -2.83
CA SER A 36 6.16 -4.20 -2.62
C SER A 36 4.74 -3.69 -2.35
N SER A 37 4.59 -2.68 -1.50
CA SER A 37 3.31 -2.02 -1.20
C SER A 37 2.70 -1.35 -2.44
N LEU A 38 3.51 -0.68 -3.27
CA LEU A 38 3.07 -0.08 -4.53
C LEU A 38 2.57 -1.14 -5.51
N LEU A 39 3.29 -2.25 -5.66
CA LEU A 39 2.90 -3.35 -6.54
C LEU A 39 1.60 -4.02 -6.08
N GLU A 40 1.41 -4.20 -4.77
CA GLU A 40 0.16 -4.69 -4.21
C GLU A 40 -1.01 -3.74 -4.49
N CYS A 41 -0.82 -2.43 -4.29
CA CYS A 41 -1.85 -1.43 -4.60
C CYS A 41 -2.22 -1.47 -6.09
N VAL A 42 -1.23 -1.51 -6.98
CA VAL A 42 -1.47 -1.65 -8.43
C VAL A 42 -2.21 -2.95 -8.74
N TYR A 43 -1.86 -4.06 -8.08
CA TYR A 43 -2.53 -5.34 -8.25
C TYR A 43 -4.00 -5.27 -7.83
N LEU A 44 -4.29 -4.72 -6.64
CA LEU A 44 -5.65 -4.52 -6.14
C LEU A 44 -6.48 -3.64 -7.08
N LEU A 45 -5.88 -2.59 -7.64
CA LEU A 45 -6.56 -1.66 -8.55
C LEU A 45 -6.68 -2.19 -9.99
N ARG A 46 -5.98 -3.27 -10.34
CA ARG A 46 -6.01 -3.84 -11.71
C ARG A 46 -7.38 -4.41 -12.07
N SER A 47 -8.16 -4.87 -11.10
CA SER A 47 -9.56 -5.25 -11.30
C SER A 47 -10.45 -4.02 -11.07
N PRO A 48 -11.15 -3.51 -12.11
CA PRO A 48 -12.05 -2.36 -11.95
C PRO A 48 -13.11 -2.57 -10.88
N GLU A 49 -13.61 -3.80 -10.74
CA GLU A 49 -14.59 -4.16 -9.72
C GLU A 49 -13.98 -4.13 -8.31
N ASN A 50 -12.75 -4.64 -8.15
CA ASN A 50 -12.06 -4.58 -6.86
C ASN A 50 -11.72 -3.13 -6.47
N ALA A 51 -11.28 -2.30 -7.43
CA ALA A 51 -11.07 -0.87 -7.22
C ALA A 51 -12.35 -0.18 -6.75
N GLN A 52 -13.49 -0.42 -7.42
CA GLN A 52 -14.79 0.13 -7.03
C GLN A 52 -15.18 -0.29 -5.60
N ARG A 53 -14.97 -1.56 -5.23
CA ARG A 53 -15.25 -2.07 -3.88
C ARG A 53 -14.37 -1.41 -2.82
N LEU A 54 -13.08 -1.24 -3.10
CA LEU A 54 -12.14 -0.57 -2.20
C LEU A 54 -12.52 0.90 -1.99
N PHE A 55 -12.78 1.65 -3.07
CA PHE A 55 -13.19 3.04 -2.97
C PHE A 55 -14.53 3.21 -2.25
N ARG A 56 -15.50 2.30 -2.49
CA ARG A 56 -16.77 2.29 -1.74
C ARG A 56 -16.53 2.06 -0.25
N SER A 57 -15.66 1.12 0.12
CA SER A 57 -15.37 0.80 1.52
C SER A 57 -14.66 1.97 2.23
N LEU A 58 -13.73 2.63 1.54
CA LEU A 58 -13.07 3.86 2.03
C LEU A 58 -14.08 4.99 2.26
N ALA A 59 -15.00 5.20 1.32
CA ALA A 59 -16.05 6.22 1.46
C ALA A 59 -17.00 5.89 2.62
N TRP A 60 -17.42 4.62 2.74
CA TRP A 60 -18.30 4.18 3.83
C TRP A 60 -17.67 4.39 5.20
N THR A 61 -16.37 4.09 5.36
CA THR A 61 -15.63 4.28 6.64
C THR A 61 -15.61 5.75 7.10
N GLN A 62 -15.82 6.71 6.19
CA GLN A 62 -15.87 8.14 6.51
C GLN A 62 -17.27 8.64 6.88
N THR A 63 -18.30 7.80 6.75
CA THR A 63 -19.67 8.13 7.14
C THR A 63 -19.93 7.78 8.60
N GLU A 64 -20.87 8.47 9.25
CA GLU A 64 -21.34 8.14 10.60
C GLU A 64 -22.07 6.79 10.67
N ASP A 65 -22.52 6.27 9.52
CA ASP A 65 -23.18 4.96 9.38
C ASP A 65 -22.19 3.78 9.39
N ALA A 66 -20.88 4.03 9.48
CA ALA A 66 -19.89 2.98 9.65
C ALA A 66 -20.03 2.37 11.05
N THR A 67 -20.77 1.27 11.16
CA THR A 67 -20.93 0.54 12.42
C THR A 67 -19.71 -0.37 12.64
N PRO A 68 -18.84 -0.09 13.63
CA PRO A 68 -17.78 -1.04 13.97
C PRO A 68 -18.41 -2.33 14.50
N GLN A 69 -17.83 -3.46 14.12
CA GLN A 69 -18.24 -4.79 14.58
C GLN A 69 -17.03 -5.47 15.22
N THR A 70 -17.25 -6.15 16.33
CA THR A 70 -16.18 -6.91 16.99
C THR A 70 -15.92 -8.24 16.26
N LEU A 71 -14.71 -8.77 16.41
CA LEU A 71 -14.38 -10.08 15.84
C LEU A 71 -15.29 -11.21 16.39
N ALA A 72 -15.75 -11.09 17.64
CA ALA A 72 -16.65 -12.05 18.26
C ALA A 72 -18.04 -12.05 17.60
N GLU A 73 -18.64 -10.87 17.43
CA GLU A 73 -19.94 -10.71 16.75
C GLU A 73 -19.88 -11.18 15.30
N LEU A 74 -18.78 -10.89 14.58
CA LEU A 74 -18.58 -11.33 13.20
C LEU A 74 -18.47 -12.87 13.09
N LYS A 75 -17.79 -13.50 14.04
CA LYS A 75 -17.68 -14.97 14.09
C LYS A 75 -19.03 -15.64 14.34
N GLU A 76 -19.83 -15.06 15.24
CA GLU A 76 -21.19 -15.54 15.53
C GLU A 76 -22.11 -15.39 14.30
N GLU A 77 -22.09 -14.24 13.62
CA GLU A 77 -22.87 -14.00 12.40
C GLU A 77 -22.52 -14.97 11.27
N LEU A 78 -21.22 -15.26 11.09
CA LEU A 78 -20.74 -16.14 10.03
C LEU A 78 -20.81 -17.63 10.40
N GLY A 79 -21.24 -17.97 11.62
CA GLY A 79 -21.28 -19.36 12.11
C GLY A 79 -19.90 -20.01 12.20
N ILE A 80 -18.84 -19.22 12.38
CA ILE A 80 -17.47 -19.70 12.52
C ILE A 80 -17.22 -19.92 14.01
N GLU A 81 -17.50 -21.14 14.50
CA GLU A 81 -17.12 -21.54 15.86
C GLU A 81 -15.59 -21.49 15.99
N SER A 82 -15.10 -20.89 17.09
CA SER A 82 -13.66 -20.81 17.40
C SER A 82 -13.13 -22.11 17.97
#